data_AF-A0A5J5IW14-F1
#
_entry.id   AF-A0A5J5IW14-F1
#
_cell.length_a   1.000
_cell.length_b   1.000
_cell.length_c   1.000
_cell.angle_alpha   90.00
_cell.angle_beta   90.00
_cell.angle_gamma   90.00
#
_symmetry.space_group_name_H-M   'P 1'
#
loop_
_entity.id
_entity.type
_entity.pdbx_description
1 polymer ?
#
loop_
_entity_poly.entity_id
_entity_poly.type
_entity_poly.pdbx_seq_one_letter_code
_entity_poly.pdbx_strand_id
1 'polypeptide(L)'
;MQSPLSRPAEVALWSIATLDSREHPPDFAVLRVPSIVENYVDSLLEILTAEYLTGESPFEVALEQLARERLRQNWSARRESLRDSFRVSVDGRVEDQDFMLLVQLRNAIAHGTETLTRLQTARLSEQLELERSLRQRLLVRVDGNRLRATRGTASSALRIGNRFVRVLDAEAGSALRARGLA
;
A
#
# COMPACT_ATOMS: atom_id res chain seq x y z
N MET A 1 -0.93 -19.30 -18.07
CA MET A 1 0.19 -19.48 -17.12
C MET A 1 0.32 -18.19 -16.33
N GLN A 2 0.23 -18.25 -15.00
CA GLN A 2 0.55 -17.08 -14.16
C GLN A 2 2.04 -16.82 -14.27
N SER A 3 2.45 -15.56 -14.52
CA SER A 3 3.86 -15.18 -14.41
C SER A 3 4.35 -15.46 -12.99
N PRO A 4 5.61 -15.92 -12.81
CA PRO A 4 6.19 -16.05 -11.48
C PRO A 4 6.15 -14.70 -10.76
N LEU A 5 5.88 -14.74 -9.44
CA LEU A 5 5.89 -13.56 -8.60
C LEU A 5 7.32 -13.07 -8.41
N SER A 6 7.51 -11.76 -8.29
CA SER A 6 8.80 -11.23 -7.87
C SER A 6 9.12 -11.64 -6.43
N ARG A 7 10.40 -11.81 -6.10
CA ARG A 7 10.83 -12.12 -4.73
C ARG A 7 10.26 -11.14 -3.67
N PRO A 8 10.25 -9.80 -3.88
CA PRO A 8 9.60 -8.87 -2.96
C PRO A 8 8.10 -9.16 -2.77
N ALA A 9 7.38 -9.51 -3.83
CA ALA A 9 5.97 -9.84 -3.74
C ALA A 9 5.74 -11.13 -2.95
N GLU A 10 6.57 -12.16 -3.14
CA GLU A 10 6.50 -13.40 -2.34
C GLU A 10 6.69 -13.12 -0.85
N VAL A 11 7.70 -12.33 -0.49
CA VAL A 11 7.98 -11.95 0.91
C VAL A 11 6.80 -11.18 1.52
N ALA A 12 6.20 -10.26 0.76
CA ALA A 12 5.06 -9.48 1.23
C ALA A 12 3.81 -10.35 1.39
N LEU A 13 3.52 -11.22 0.42
CA LEU A 13 2.39 -12.14 0.48
C LEU A 13 2.53 -13.15 1.61
N TRP A 14 3.74 -13.66 1.86
CA TRP A 14 4.03 -14.52 2.99
C TRP A 14 3.85 -13.78 4.32
N SER A 15 4.35 -12.54 4.41
CA SER A 15 4.17 -11.70 5.59
C SER A 15 2.70 -11.38 5.87
N ILE A 16 1.87 -11.22 4.84
CA ILE A 16 0.41 -11.05 5.00
C ILE A 16 -0.24 -12.37 5.44
N ALA A 17 0.17 -13.50 4.85
CA ALA A 17 -0.43 -14.80 5.13
C ALA A 17 -0.14 -15.30 6.56
N THR A 18 0.99 -14.90 7.15
CA THR A 18 1.37 -15.27 8.51
C THR A 18 0.76 -14.37 9.59
N LEU A 19 0.05 -13.29 9.21
CA LEU A 19 -0.70 -12.49 10.17
C LEU A 19 -1.96 -13.23 10.63
N ASP A 20 -1.91 -13.81 11.84
CA ASP A 20 -3.11 -14.38 12.44
C ASP A 20 -4.00 -13.28 13.07
N SER A 21 -5.10 -12.98 12.39
CA SER A 21 -6.15 -12.07 12.88
C SER A 21 -6.84 -12.53 14.17
N ARG A 22 -6.61 -13.77 14.63
CA ARG A 22 -7.14 -14.31 15.89
C ARG A 22 -6.23 -14.01 17.08
N GLU A 23 -4.93 -13.86 16.85
CA GLU A 23 -3.92 -13.64 17.90
C GLU A 23 -3.70 -12.14 18.18
N HIS A 24 -4.17 -11.27 17.30
CA HIS A 24 -3.99 -9.82 17.42
C HIS A 24 -5.31 -9.04 17.41
N PRO A 25 -5.35 -7.84 18.03
CA PRO A 25 -6.47 -6.92 17.88
C PRO A 25 -6.72 -6.57 16.40
N PRO A 26 -7.98 -6.35 15.96
CA PRO A 26 -8.28 -6.07 14.56
C PRO A 26 -7.52 -4.88 13.96
N ASP A 27 -7.29 -3.84 14.76
CA ASP A 27 -6.52 -2.65 14.35
C ASP A 27 -5.09 -3.00 13.95
N PHE A 28 -4.51 -4.06 14.54
CA PHE A 28 -3.17 -4.51 14.20
C PHE A 28 -3.05 -4.88 12.72
N ALA A 29 -4.02 -5.60 12.16
CA ALA A 29 -4.02 -5.94 10.74
C ALA A 29 -4.17 -4.70 9.85
N VAL A 30 -5.01 -3.75 10.26
CA VAL A 30 -5.22 -2.49 9.54
C VAL A 30 -3.96 -1.62 9.53
N LEU A 31 -3.20 -1.62 10.63
CA LEU A 31 -1.92 -0.92 10.71
C LEU A 31 -0.82 -1.64 9.94
N ARG A 32 -0.74 -2.97 10.09
CA ARG A 32 0.38 -3.77 9.61
C ARG A 32 0.34 -4.06 8.11
N VAL A 33 -0.84 -4.34 7.54
CA VAL A 33 -0.95 -4.73 6.13
C VAL A 33 -0.48 -3.61 5.19
N PRO A 34 -0.91 -2.34 5.31
CA PRO A 34 -0.40 -1.27 4.48
C PRO A 34 1.11 -1.10 4.58
N SER A 35 1.71 -1.24 5.77
CA SER A 35 3.16 -1.15 5.94
C SER A 35 3.91 -2.28 5.25
N ILE A 36 3.35 -3.50 5.21
CA ILE A 36 3.93 -4.61 4.44
C ILE A 36 3.91 -4.27 2.94
N VAL A 37 2.80 -3.72 2.45
CA VAL A 37 2.67 -3.32 1.03
C VAL A 37 3.58 -2.13 0.70
N GLU A 38 3.74 -1.17 1.60
CA GLU A 38 4.70 -0.06 1.45
C GLU A 38 6.13 -0.57 1.34
N ASN A 39 6.53 -1.51 2.20
CA ASN A 39 7.85 -2.15 2.12
C ASN A 39 8.06 -2.91 0.81
N TYR A 40 7.03 -3.61 0.33
CA TYR A 40 7.06 -4.26 -0.98
C TYR A 40 7.31 -3.24 -2.09
N VAL A 41 6.58 -2.13 -2.10
CA VAL A 41 6.74 -1.07 -3.10
C VAL A 41 8.12 -0.42 -3.00
N ASP A 42 8.65 -0.22 -1.79
CA ASP A 42 9.99 0.29 -1.59
C ASP A 42 11.05 -0.66 -2.19
N SER A 43 10.95 -1.97 -1.94
CA SER A 43 11.83 -2.96 -2.56
C SER A 43 11.68 -3.03 -4.09
N LEU A 44 10.45 -2.88 -4.61
CA LEU A 44 10.22 -2.84 -6.05
C LEU A 44 10.86 -1.61 -6.69
N LEU A 45 10.71 -0.44 -6.06
CA LEU A 45 11.35 0.79 -6.52
C LEU A 45 12.87 0.65 -6.48
N GLU A 46 13.44 0.09 -5.42
CA GLU A 46 14.89 -0.18 -5.32
C GLU A 46 15.40 -1.02 -6.49
N ILE A 47 14.74 -2.14 -6.78
CA ILE A 47 15.09 -3.01 -7.92
C ILE A 47 15.01 -2.25 -9.24
N LEU A 48 13.95 -1.46 -9.44
CA LEU A 48 13.76 -0.68 -10.66
C LEU A 48 14.76 0.48 -10.80
N THR A 49 15.22 1.05 -9.69
CA THR A 49 16.21 2.14 -9.68
C THR A 49 17.65 1.67 -9.79
N ALA A 50 17.97 0.46 -9.29
CA ALA A 50 19.34 -0.05 -9.24
C ALA A 50 20.01 -0.17 -10.63
N GLU A 51 19.22 -0.29 -11.70
CA GLU A 51 19.75 -0.29 -13.07
C GLU A 51 20.18 1.10 -13.57
N TYR A 52 19.60 2.17 -13.03
CA TYR A 52 19.91 3.54 -13.46
C TYR A 52 21.11 4.12 -12.71
N LEU A 53 21.46 3.53 -11.57
CA LEU A 53 22.50 4.02 -10.68
C LEU A 53 23.36 2.82 -10.27
N THR A 54 24.46 2.58 -10.98
CA THR A 54 25.42 1.51 -10.66
C THR A 54 26.22 1.82 -9.40
N GLY A 55 26.18 3.07 -8.91
CA GLY A 55 26.83 3.48 -7.67
C GLY A 55 28.36 3.54 -7.80
N GLU A 56 28.86 3.66 -9.03
CA GLU A 56 30.30 3.65 -9.31
C GLU A 56 30.95 4.98 -8.95
N SER A 57 30.17 6.08 -8.94
CA SER A 57 30.65 7.40 -8.52
C SER A 57 30.05 7.88 -7.18
N PRO A 58 30.79 8.66 -6.36
CA PRO A 58 30.24 9.31 -5.17
C PRO A 58 29.01 10.18 -5.45
N PHE A 59 28.90 10.73 -6.66
CA PHE A 59 27.74 11.49 -7.11
C PHE A 59 26.52 10.58 -7.33
N GLU A 60 26.69 9.42 -7.98
CA GLU A 60 25.62 8.44 -8.14
C GLU A 60 25.13 7.89 -6.79
N VAL A 61 26.03 7.64 -5.85
CA VAL A 61 25.67 7.23 -4.48
C VAL A 61 24.85 8.33 -3.78
N ALA A 62 25.27 9.59 -3.88
CA ALA A 62 24.52 10.71 -3.31
C ALA A 62 23.15 10.89 -3.98
N LEU A 63 23.08 10.71 -5.31
CA LEU A 63 21.84 10.79 -6.07
C LEU A 63 20.88 9.64 -5.73
N GLU A 64 21.42 8.43 -5.52
CA GLU A 64 20.65 7.27 -5.09
C GLU A 64 20.06 7.47 -3.69
N GLN A 65 20.86 8.00 -2.74
CA GLN A 65 20.37 8.33 -1.40
C GLN A 65 19.25 9.38 -1.46
N LEU A 66 19.44 10.44 -2.24
CA LEU A 66 18.46 11.51 -2.40
C LEU A 66 17.17 11.01 -3.07
N ALA A 67 17.30 10.12 -4.05
CA ALA A 67 16.17 9.42 -4.66
C ALA A 67 15.44 8.55 -3.62
N ARG A 68 16.15 7.72 -2.85
CA ARG A 68 15.54 6.87 -1.80
C ARG A 68 14.79 7.70 -0.76
N GLU A 69 15.36 8.81 -0.30
CA GLU A 69 14.72 9.71 0.67
C GLU A 69 13.42 10.30 0.11
N ARG A 70 13.43 10.74 -1.15
CA ARG A 70 12.24 11.31 -1.81
C ARG A 70 11.17 10.26 -2.10
N LEU A 71 11.58 9.07 -2.55
CA LEU A 71 10.69 7.96 -2.89
C LEU A 71 9.95 7.41 -1.67
N ARG A 72 10.53 7.51 -0.46
CA ARG A 72 9.97 6.92 0.76
C ARG A 72 9.05 7.85 1.57
N GLN A 73 8.89 9.13 1.19
CA GLN A 73 8.21 10.13 2.04
C GLN A 73 6.74 9.81 2.34
N ASN A 74 5.96 9.44 1.33
CA ASN A 74 4.55 9.08 1.51
C ASN A 74 4.07 8.15 0.39
N TRP A 75 2.88 7.57 0.58
CA TRP A 75 2.31 6.62 -0.38
C TRP A 75 2.05 7.23 -1.77
N SER A 76 1.60 8.49 -1.82
CA SER A 76 1.34 9.19 -3.07
C SER A 76 2.62 9.34 -3.92
N ALA A 77 3.74 9.70 -3.29
CA ALA A 77 5.03 9.84 -3.96
C ALA A 77 5.54 8.52 -4.54
N ARG A 78 5.36 7.40 -3.81
CA ARG A 78 5.71 6.05 -4.30
C ARG A 78 4.92 5.70 -5.55
N ARG A 79 3.61 5.94 -5.53
CA ARG A 79 2.71 5.68 -6.66
C ARG A 79 3.04 6.53 -7.88
N GLU A 80 3.24 7.83 -7.68
CA GLU A 80 3.65 8.76 -8.74
C GLU A 80 4.94 8.29 -9.39
N SER A 81 5.91 7.86 -8.60
CA SER A 81 7.20 7.37 -9.09
C SER A 81 7.07 6.06 -9.88
N LEU A 82 6.27 5.10 -9.40
CA LEU A 82 5.99 3.87 -10.15
C LEU A 82 5.34 4.17 -11.52
N ARG A 83 4.36 5.07 -11.54
CA ARG A 83 3.63 5.43 -12.76
C ARG A 83 4.52 6.21 -13.74
N ASP A 84 5.12 7.29 -13.27
CA ASP A 84 5.73 8.29 -14.15
C ASP A 84 7.15 7.86 -14.60
N SER A 85 7.92 7.22 -13.71
CA SER A 85 9.28 6.77 -14.02
C SER A 85 9.32 5.38 -14.63
N PHE A 86 8.45 4.47 -14.19
CA PHE A 86 8.55 3.05 -14.54
C PHE A 86 7.36 2.52 -15.36
N ARG A 87 6.34 3.35 -15.61
CA ARG A 87 5.09 2.98 -16.29
C ARG A 87 4.37 1.80 -15.61
N VAL A 88 4.57 1.64 -14.30
CA VAL A 88 3.89 0.66 -13.47
C VAL A 88 2.74 1.37 -12.75
N SER A 89 1.50 1.08 -13.14
CA SER A 89 0.34 1.71 -12.52
C SER A 89 -0.83 0.75 -12.43
N VAL A 90 -1.55 0.85 -11.32
CA VAL A 90 -2.82 0.17 -11.06
C VAL A 90 -3.95 1.19 -10.86
N ASP A 91 -3.70 2.44 -11.23
CA ASP A 91 -4.63 3.56 -11.01
C ASP A 91 -5.99 3.27 -11.66
N GLY A 92 -7.06 3.58 -10.92
CA GLY A 92 -8.44 3.36 -11.38
C GLY A 92 -8.95 1.92 -11.23
N ARG A 93 -8.08 0.95 -10.92
CA ARG A 93 -8.50 -0.43 -10.63
C ARG A 93 -9.16 -0.53 -9.26
N VAL A 94 -10.03 -1.53 -9.10
CA VAL A 94 -10.71 -1.78 -7.81
C VAL A 94 -9.71 -2.06 -6.70
N GLU A 95 -8.63 -2.78 -7.00
CA GLU A 95 -7.56 -3.08 -6.06
C GLU A 95 -6.87 -1.83 -5.51
N ASP A 96 -6.62 -0.84 -6.37
CA ASP A 96 -6.02 0.43 -5.99
C ASP A 96 -6.97 1.23 -5.08
N GLN A 97 -8.23 1.35 -5.48
CA GLN A 97 -9.25 2.03 -4.68
C GLN A 97 -9.41 1.40 -3.29
N ASP A 98 -9.47 0.07 -3.24
CA ASP A 98 -9.59 -0.69 -1.99
C ASP A 98 -8.36 -0.49 -1.10
N PHE A 99 -7.16 -0.50 -1.68
CA PHE A 99 -5.93 -0.28 -0.93
C PHE A 99 -5.82 1.17 -0.43
N MET A 100 -6.24 2.15 -1.22
CA MET A 100 -6.29 3.55 -0.79
C MET A 100 -7.24 3.76 0.39
N LEU A 101 -8.41 3.12 0.37
CA LEU A 101 -9.33 3.14 1.51
C LEU A 101 -8.68 2.54 2.77
N LEU A 102 -7.90 1.46 2.61
CA LEU A 102 -7.18 0.84 3.73
C LEU A 102 -6.08 1.77 4.29
N VAL A 103 -5.34 2.48 3.44
CA VAL A 103 -4.35 3.48 3.85
C VAL A 103 -5.02 4.64 4.61
N GLN A 104 -6.18 5.10 4.14
CA GLN A 104 -6.96 6.13 4.84
C GLN A 104 -7.43 5.66 6.21
N LEU A 105 -7.93 4.42 6.31
CA LEU A 105 -8.34 3.83 7.58
C LEU A 105 -7.16 3.70 8.56
N ARG A 106 -6.00 3.22 8.08
CA ARG A 106 -4.77 3.18 8.89
C ARG A 106 -4.43 4.56 9.44
N ASN A 107 -4.41 5.58 8.59
CA ASN A 107 -4.06 6.94 9.02
C ASN A 107 -5.04 7.46 10.08
N ALA A 108 -6.34 7.19 9.92
CA ALA A 108 -7.34 7.54 10.93
C ALA A 108 -7.04 6.86 12.28
N ILE A 109 -6.80 5.55 12.29
CA ILE A 109 -6.46 4.80 13.52
C ILE A 109 -5.13 5.31 14.13
N ALA A 110 -4.09 5.50 13.33
CA ALA A 110 -2.76 5.88 13.78
C ALA A 110 -2.71 7.27 14.44
N HIS A 111 -3.54 8.20 13.99
CA HIS A 111 -3.60 9.55 14.57
C HIS A 111 -4.40 9.63 15.88
N GLY A 112 -4.74 8.48 16.51
CA GLY A 112 -5.39 8.40 17.84
C GLY A 112 -6.79 9.01 17.89
N THR A 113 -7.23 9.49 16.75
CA THR A 113 -8.55 10.02 16.49
C THR A 113 -9.26 8.87 15.80
N GLU A 114 -9.94 8.02 16.57
CA GLU A 114 -10.98 7.16 16.00
C GLU A 114 -12.00 8.00 15.17
N THR A 115 -11.94 9.32 15.26
CA THR A 115 -12.53 10.33 14.37
C THR A 115 -11.79 10.55 13.05
N LEU A 116 -12.57 10.63 11.97
CA LEU A 116 -12.14 11.23 10.70
C LEU A 116 -11.47 12.60 10.97
N THR A 117 -10.29 12.81 10.39
CA THR A 117 -9.43 13.98 10.65
C THR A 117 -10.21 15.30 10.46
N ARG A 118 -9.83 16.37 11.18
CA ARG A 118 -10.48 17.70 11.07
C ARG A 118 -10.57 18.26 9.64
N LEU A 119 -9.66 17.83 8.75
CA LEU A 119 -9.68 18.15 7.32
C LEU A 119 -10.76 17.39 6.54
N GLN A 120 -11.16 16.20 6.97
CA GLN A 120 -12.26 15.41 6.40
C GLN A 120 -13.64 15.93 6.86
N THR A 121 -13.75 16.58 8.02
CA THR A 121 -15.00 17.22 8.49
C THR A 121 -15.43 18.45 7.69
N ALA A 122 -14.57 19.01 6.84
CA ALA A 122 -14.90 20.20 6.05
C ALA A 122 -15.84 19.91 4.86
N ARG A 123 -16.04 18.64 4.50
CA ARG A 123 -16.92 18.22 3.39
C ARG A 123 -17.78 17.03 3.79
N LEU A 124 -18.96 17.32 4.32
CA LEU A 124 -19.93 16.33 4.81
C LEU A 124 -20.23 15.21 3.78
N SER A 125 -20.33 15.55 2.50
CA SER A 125 -20.58 14.56 1.43
C SER A 125 -19.43 13.57 1.26
N GLU A 126 -18.17 14.04 1.27
CA GLU A 126 -16.99 13.18 1.19
C GLU A 126 -16.87 12.29 2.44
N GLN A 127 -17.28 12.82 3.59
CA GLN A 127 -17.31 12.06 4.84
C GLN A 127 -18.31 10.91 4.79
N LEU A 128 -19.53 11.16 4.30
CA LEU A 128 -20.58 10.14 4.16
C LEU A 128 -20.21 9.08 3.12
N GLU A 129 -19.57 9.48 2.02
CA GLU A 129 -19.07 8.54 1.01
C GLU A 129 -17.93 7.67 1.54
N LEU A 130 -17.00 8.27 2.30
CA LEU A 130 -15.93 7.54 2.95
C LEU A 130 -16.49 6.57 3.99
N GLU A 131 -17.40 7.01 4.86
CA GLU A 131 -18.05 6.13 5.86
C GLU A 131 -18.75 4.95 5.17
N ARG A 132 -19.51 5.22 4.11
CA ARG A 132 -20.18 4.18 3.33
C ARG A 132 -19.18 3.19 2.73
N SER A 133 -18.09 3.69 2.17
CA SER A 133 -17.04 2.87 1.57
C SER A 133 -16.31 2.01 2.60
N LEU A 134 -15.97 2.58 3.77
CA LEU A 134 -15.37 1.85 4.89
C LEU A 134 -16.29 0.74 5.42
N ARG A 135 -17.59 1.01 5.57
CA ARG A 135 -18.57 0.00 5.99
C ARG A 135 -18.74 -1.11 4.95
N GLN A 136 -18.87 -0.76 3.67
CA GLN A 136 -19.16 -1.73 2.61
C GLN A 136 -17.94 -2.59 2.23
N ARG A 137 -16.76 -1.99 2.13
CA ARG A 137 -15.55 -2.67 1.62
C ARG A 137 -14.64 -3.21 2.72
N LEU A 138 -14.56 -2.51 3.84
CA LEU A 138 -13.69 -2.85 4.98
C LEU A 138 -14.45 -3.34 6.21
N LEU A 139 -15.79 -3.42 6.17
CA LEU A 139 -16.61 -3.91 7.29
C LEU A 139 -16.30 -3.20 8.62
N VAL A 140 -15.91 -1.92 8.55
CA VAL A 140 -15.62 -1.07 9.70
C VAL A 140 -16.94 -0.70 10.38
N ARG A 141 -16.98 -0.75 11.72
CA ARG A 141 -18.12 -0.19 12.47
C ARG A 141 -17.85 1.28 12.75
N VAL A 142 -18.86 2.11 12.51
CA VAL A 142 -18.80 3.55 12.77
C VAL A 142 -19.83 3.86 13.84
N ASP A 143 -19.35 4.17 15.05
CA ASP A 143 -20.15 4.50 16.23
C ASP A 143 -20.06 6.02 16.47
N GLY A 144 -20.99 6.78 15.89
CA GLY A 144 -20.96 8.23 15.91
C GLY A 144 -19.75 8.76 15.15
N ASN A 145 -18.79 9.30 15.90
CA ASN A 145 -17.55 9.83 15.34
C ASN A 145 -16.36 8.87 15.51
N ARG A 146 -16.58 7.62 15.93
CA ARG A 146 -15.50 6.63 16.16
C ARG A 146 -15.54 5.51 15.15
N LEU A 147 -14.38 5.19 14.57
CA LEU A 147 -14.14 4.02 13.74
C LEU A 147 -13.62 2.88 14.62
N ARG A 148 -14.27 1.73 14.53
CA ARG A 148 -13.85 0.50 15.21
C ARG A 148 -13.57 -0.59 14.19
N ALA A 149 -12.33 -1.06 14.13
CA ALA A 149 -12.03 -2.24 13.34
C ALA A 149 -12.65 -3.48 14.00
N THR A 150 -13.22 -4.34 13.16
CA THR A 150 -13.76 -5.64 13.56
C THR A 150 -12.90 -6.76 13.02
N ARG A 151 -13.13 -8.01 13.44
CA ARG A 151 -12.49 -9.16 12.78
C ARG A 151 -12.73 -9.18 11.27
N GLY A 152 -13.92 -8.75 10.82
CA GLY A 152 -14.22 -8.59 9.40
C GLY A 152 -13.35 -7.52 8.72
N THR A 153 -13.01 -6.45 9.44
CA THR A 153 -12.04 -5.44 8.98
C THR A 153 -10.65 -6.01 8.83
N ALA A 154 -10.17 -6.78 9.80
CA ALA A 154 -8.87 -7.44 9.70
C ALA A 154 -8.82 -8.40 8.50
N SER A 155 -9.84 -9.26 8.31
CA SER A 155 -9.93 -10.15 7.14
C SER A 155 -9.99 -9.38 5.82
N SER A 156 -10.70 -8.24 5.79
CA SER A 156 -10.78 -7.39 4.60
C SER A 156 -9.43 -6.74 4.29
N ALA A 157 -8.71 -6.24 5.30
CA ALA A 157 -7.38 -5.67 5.15
C ALA A 157 -6.40 -6.69 4.55
N LEU A 158 -6.34 -7.91 5.10
CA LEU A 158 -5.49 -9.00 4.59
C LEU A 158 -5.79 -9.33 3.13
N ARG A 159 -7.08 -9.46 2.79
CA ARG A 159 -7.52 -9.74 1.41
C ARG A 159 -7.15 -8.62 0.44
N ILE A 160 -7.37 -7.36 0.83
CA ILE A 160 -7.06 -6.19 0.01
C ILE A 160 -5.56 -6.09 -0.22
N GLY A 161 -4.74 -6.20 0.83
CA GLY A 161 -3.28 -6.20 0.70
C GLY A 161 -2.77 -7.31 -0.22
N ASN A 162 -3.28 -8.55 -0.05
CA ASN A 162 -2.91 -9.68 -0.90
C ASN A 162 -3.24 -9.43 -2.38
N ARG A 163 -4.47 -8.96 -2.66
CA ARG A 163 -4.94 -8.70 -4.02
C ARG A 163 -4.15 -7.56 -4.67
N PHE A 164 -3.90 -6.48 -3.93
CA PHE A 164 -3.14 -5.34 -4.41
C PHE A 164 -1.71 -5.74 -4.77
N VAL A 165 -0.99 -6.45 -3.90
CA VAL A 165 0.39 -6.92 -4.17
C VAL A 165 0.43 -7.74 -5.45
N ARG A 166 -0.47 -8.73 -5.60
CA ARG A 166 -0.50 -9.59 -6.81
C ARG A 166 -0.74 -8.80 -8.09
N VAL A 167 -1.66 -7.85 -8.04
CA VAL A 167 -2.01 -7.04 -9.20
C VAL A 167 -0.88 -6.08 -9.56
N LEU A 168 -0.30 -5.39 -8.58
CA LEU A 168 0.83 -4.50 -8.82
C LEU A 168 2.05 -5.28 -9.34
N ASP A 169 2.31 -6.47 -8.79
CA ASP A 169 3.42 -7.31 -9.22
C ASP A 169 3.26 -7.83 -10.65
N ALA A 170 2.03 -8.16 -11.04
CA ALA A 170 1.74 -8.56 -12.41
C ALA A 170 2.01 -7.42 -13.41
N GLU A 171 1.62 -6.18 -13.07
CA GLU A 171 1.92 -4.99 -13.88
C GLU A 171 3.44 -4.72 -13.92
N ALA A 172 4.08 -4.77 -12.76
CA ALA A 172 5.53 -4.59 -12.61
C ALA A 172 6.33 -5.65 -13.36
N GLY A 173 5.82 -6.88 -13.48
CA GLY A 173 6.48 -7.98 -14.17
C GLY A 173 6.77 -7.66 -15.64
N SER A 174 5.96 -6.83 -16.30
CA SER A 174 6.26 -6.34 -17.65
C SER A 174 7.50 -5.44 -17.67
N ALA A 175 7.57 -4.52 -16.70
CA ALA A 175 8.64 -3.57 -16.50
C ALA A 175 9.95 -4.24 -16.06
N LEU A 176 9.87 -5.31 -15.26
CA LEU A 176 11.00 -6.14 -14.85
C LEU A 176 11.51 -7.01 -16.02
N ARG A 177 10.61 -7.64 -16.79
CA ARG A 177 10.99 -8.45 -17.95
C ARG A 177 11.62 -7.64 -19.08
N ALA A 178 11.08 -6.45 -19.36
CA ALA A 178 11.65 -5.54 -20.36
C ALA A 178 13.11 -5.15 -20.03
N ARG A 179 13.51 -5.33 -18.77
CA ARG A 179 14.82 -5.00 -18.23
C ARG A 179 15.71 -6.23 -17.95
N GLY A 180 15.17 -7.45 -18.08
CA GLY A 180 15.91 -8.68 -17.78
C GLY A 180 16.04 -9.03 -16.29
N LEU A 181 15.18 -8.46 -15.45
CA LEU A 181 15.18 -8.60 -13.97
C LEU A 181 14.17 -9.63 -13.43
N ALA A 182 13.54 -10.40 -14.31
CA ALA A 182 12.41 -11.28 -13.99
C ALA A 182 12.78 -12.77 -13.96
#